data_AF-A0A954TPZ9-F1
#
_entry.id   AF-A0A954TPZ9-F1
#
_cell.length_a   1.000
_cell.length_b   1.000
_cell.length_c   1.000
_cell.angle_alpha   90.00
_cell.angle_beta   90.00
_cell.angle_gamma   90.00
#
_symmetry.space_group_name_H-M   'P 1'
#
loop_
_entity.id
_entity.type
_entity.pdbx_description
1 polymer ?
#
loop_
_entity_poly.entity_id
_entity_poly.type
_entity_poly.pdbx_seq_one_letter_code
_entity_poly.pdbx_strand_id
1 'polypeptide(L)'
;MSANRSPYQDRIVKNYYRNRGSIGIQKAQEAITELYLSEGKKRETVWKRLCSHLEKAGLSDEQIQHLREKDDPALVAEAISKLA
;
A
#
# COMPACT_ATOMS: atom_id res chain seq x y z
N MET A 1 16.34 22.61 -9.02
CA MET A 1 16.16 23.56 -7.91
C MET A 1 16.03 22.77 -6.61
N SER A 2 17.02 22.88 -5.72
CA SER A 2 16.93 22.32 -4.37
C SER A 2 15.84 23.07 -3.60
N ALA A 3 14.77 22.39 -3.22
CA ALA A 3 13.78 22.97 -2.34
C ALA A 3 14.48 23.38 -1.03
N ASN A 4 14.46 24.67 -0.69
CA ASN A 4 14.96 25.16 0.60
C ASN A 4 14.08 24.59 1.72
N ARG A 5 14.49 23.45 2.28
CA ARG A 5 13.80 22.78 3.39
C ARG A 5 14.47 23.15 4.70
N SER A 6 13.68 23.43 5.73
CA SER A 6 14.23 23.56 7.08
C SER A 6 14.72 22.21 7.60
N PRO A 7 15.64 22.17 8.58
CA PRO A 7 16.08 20.92 9.19
C PRO A 7 14.91 20.06 9.72
N TYR A 8 13.85 20.70 10.18
CA TYR A 8 12.62 20.04 10.62
C TYR A 8 11.90 19.34 9.45
N GLN A 9 11.73 20.02 8.32
CA GLN A 9 11.10 19.45 7.12
C GLN A 9 11.90 18.27 6.57
N ASP A 10 13.24 18.38 6.54
CA ASP A 10 14.10 17.27 6.13
C ASP A 10 13.97 16.05 7.05
N ARG A 11 13.86 16.26 8.35
CA ARG A 11 13.61 15.18 9.31
C ARG A 11 12.29 14.47 9.04
N ILE A 12 11.21 15.22 8.75
CA ILE A 12 9.91 14.62 8.39
C ILE A 12 10.05 13.76 7.14
N VAL A 13 10.69 14.28 6.09
CA VAL A 13 10.88 13.55 4.83
C VAL A 13 11.67 12.26 5.06
N LYS A 14 12.78 12.33 5.81
CA LYS A 14 13.58 11.15 6.17
C LYS A 14 12.77 10.13 6.97
N ASN A 15 11.99 10.58 7.95
CA ASN A 15 11.14 9.70 8.75
C ASN A 15 10.04 9.03 7.91
N TYR A 16 9.45 9.75 6.95
CA TYR A 16 8.49 9.15 6.03
C TYR A 16 9.11 7.99 5.24
N TYR A 17 10.27 8.22 4.61
CA TYR A 17 10.92 7.17 3.82
C TYR A 17 11.44 6.02 4.68
N ARG A 18 11.92 6.29 5.90
CA ARG A 18 12.31 5.26 6.87
C ARG A 18 11.15 4.33 7.22
N ASN A 19 9.93 4.86 7.30
CA ASN A 19 8.74 4.11 7.69
C ASN A 19 7.83 3.76 6.50
N ARG A 20 8.27 3.98 5.25
CA ARG A 20 7.44 3.82 4.05
C ARG A 20 6.83 2.43 3.95
N GLY A 21 7.60 1.39 4.27
CA GLY A 21 7.16 -0.01 4.32
C GLY A 21 6.00 -0.22 5.30
N SER A 22 6.23 0.13 6.57
CA SER A 22 5.21 0.00 7.63
C SER A 22 3.95 0.82 7.35
N ILE A 23 4.09 2.03 6.78
CA ILE A 23 2.95 2.85 6.33
C ILE A 23 2.20 2.13 5.20
N GLY A 24 2.91 1.50 4.26
CA GLY A 24 2.34 0.70 3.19
C GLY A 24 1.51 -0.47 3.74
N ILE A 25 2.08 -1.26 4.65
CA ILE A 25 1.42 -2.39 5.31
C ILE A 25 0.13 -1.94 6.01
N GLN A 26 0.21 -0.90 6.85
CA GLN A 26 -0.95 -0.38 7.58
C GLN A 26 -2.07 0.05 6.62
N LYS A 27 -1.73 0.82 5.58
CA LYS A 27 -2.73 1.30 4.61
C LYS A 27 -3.30 0.19 3.74
N ALA A 28 -2.52 -0.84 3.44
CA ALA A 28 -3.00 -2.01 2.73
C ALA A 28 -3.98 -2.83 3.59
N GLN A 29 -3.74 -2.98 4.91
CA GLN A 29 -4.69 -3.60 5.84
C GLN A 29 -6.03 -2.85 5.90
N GLU A 30 -5.99 -1.51 5.97
CA GLU A 30 -7.19 -0.66 5.90
C GLU A 30 -7.95 -0.89 4.58
N ALA A 31 -7.22 -0.92 3.45
CA ALA A 31 -7.81 -1.08 2.12
C ALA A 31 -8.40 -2.48 1.87
N ILE A 32 -7.84 -3.55 2.45
CA ILE A 32 -8.42 -4.91 2.37
C ILE A 32 -9.80 -4.94 3.00
N THR A 33 -9.97 -4.30 4.17
CA THR A 33 -11.27 -4.23 4.84
C THR A 33 -12.31 -3.55 3.95
N GLU A 34 -11.93 -2.46 3.27
CA GLU A 34 -12.80 -1.81 2.29
C GLU A 34 -13.04 -2.70 1.05
N LEU A 35 -12.05 -3.49 0.66
CA LEU A 35 -12.13 -4.40 -0.49
C LEU A 35 -13.21 -5.47 -0.26
N TYR A 36 -13.32 -6.04 0.94
CA TYR A 36 -14.40 -6.98 1.28
C TYR A 36 -15.81 -6.39 1.13
N LEU A 37 -15.95 -5.07 1.29
CA LEU A 37 -17.24 -4.37 1.31
C LEU A 37 -17.55 -3.63 0.00
N SER A 38 -16.68 -3.74 -1.00
CA SER A 38 -16.77 -2.93 -2.22
C SER A 38 -17.02 -3.78 -3.45
N GLU A 39 -17.92 -3.27 -4.30
CA GLU A 39 -18.32 -3.87 -5.57
C GLU A 39 -18.24 -2.83 -6.70
N GLY A 40 -18.27 -3.32 -7.94
CA GLY A 40 -18.29 -2.50 -9.16
C GLY A 40 -17.21 -1.41 -9.18
N LYS A 41 -17.59 -0.18 -9.52
CA LYS A 41 -16.65 0.95 -9.64
C LYS A 41 -15.92 1.29 -8.33
N LYS A 42 -16.55 1.04 -7.18
CA LYS A 42 -15.92 1.28 -5.88
C LYS A 42 -14.77 0.29 -5.67
N ARG A 43 -15.00 -1.00 -5.97
CA ARG A 43 -13.97 -2.05 -5.89
C ARG A 43 -12.74 -1.73 -6.71
N GLU A 44 -12.94 -1.28 -7.95
CA GLU A 44 -11.86 -0.83 -8.83
C GLU A 44 -11.01 0.30 -8.22
N THR A 45 -11.69 1.26 -7.56
CA THR A 45 -11.02 2.38 -6.89
C THR A 45 -10.24 1.92 -5.67
N VAL A 46 -10.78 0.96 -4.90
CA VAL A 46 -10.08 0.35 -3.76
C VAL A 46 -8.85 -0.39 -4.24
N TRP A 47 -8.95 -1.19 -5.30
CA TRP A 47 -7.81 -1.89 -5.88
C TRP A 47 -6.71 -0.95 -6.35
N LYS A 48 -7.06 0.14 -7.02
CA LYS A 48 -6.07 1.14 -7.46
C LYS A 48 -5.25 1.69 -6.29
N ARG A 49 -5.90 1.93 -5.14
CA ARG A 49 -5.22 2.39 -3.91
C ARG A 49 -4.41 1.27 -3.27
N LEU A 50 -5.00 0.08 -3.16
CA LEU A 50 -4.39 -1.12 -2.59
C LEU A 50 -3.08 -1.47 -3.30
N CYS A 51 -3.04 -1.48 -4.64
CA CYS A 51 -1.81 -1.73 -5.39
C CYS A 51 -0.69 -0.75 -5.01
N SER A 52 -0.99 0.56 -4.89
CA SER A 52 0.01 1.54 -4.46
C SER A 52 0.47 1.34 -3.01
N HIS A 53 -0.39 0.82 -2.13
CA HIS A 53 -0.01 0.51 -0.75
C HIS A 53 0.86 -0.75 -0.67
N LEU A 54 0.54 -1.79 -1.46
CA LEU A 54 1.33 -3.02 -1.56
C LEU A 54 2.74 -2.76 -2.13
N GLU A 55 2.86 -1.90 -3.15
CA GLU A 55 4.15 -1.46 -3.69
C GLU A 55 4.98 -0.75 -2.59
N LYS A 56 4.35 0.14 -1.82
CA LYS A 56 5.02 0.81 -0.69
C LYS A 56 5.40 -0.16 0.42
N ALA A 57 4.63 -1.23 0.61
CA ALA A 57 4.90 -2.31 1.56
C ALA A 57 6.06 -3.23 1.12
N GLY A 58 6.45 -3.17 -0.16
CA GLY A 58 7.61 -3.89 -0.69
C GLY A 58 7.28 -5.13 -1.54
N LEU A 59 6.02 -5.32 -1.96
CA LEU A 59 5.71 -6.34 -2.96
C LEU A 59 6.26 -5.95 -4.33
N SER A 60 6.67 -6.94 -5.11
CA SER A 60 7.02 -6.76 -6.52
C SER A 60 5.76 -6.54 -7.38
N ASP A 61 5.94 -5.92 -8.55
CA ASP A 61 4.85 -5.68 -9.50
C ASP A 61 4.18 -6.99 -9.94
N GLU A 62 4.94 -8.08 -10.08
CA GLU A 62 4.42 -9.41 -10.43
C GLU A 62 3.51 -9.97 -9.34
N GLN A 63 3.90 -9.81 -8.07
CA GLN A 63 3.07 -10.22 -6.93
C GLN A 63 1.78 -9.42 -6.88
N ILE A 64 1.86 -8.09 -7.09
CA ILE A 64 0.69 -7.20 -7.09
C ILE A 64 -0.25 -7.53 -8.25
N GLN A 65 0.30 -7.77 -9.44
CA GLN A 65 -0.50 -8.17 -10.60
C GLN A 65 -1.23 -9.49 -10.34
N HIS A 66 -0.53 -10.50 -9.81
CA HIS A 66 -1.15 -11.77 -9.45
C HIS A 66 -2.30 -11.59 -8.46
N LEU A 67 -2.10 -10.82 -7.39
CA LEU A 67 -3.15 -10.53 -6.41
C LEU A 67 -4.35 -9.81 -7.04
N ARG A 68 -4.09 -8.84 -7.93
CA ARG A 68 -5.13 -8.07 -8.62
C ARG A 68 -5.97 -8.93 -9.55
N GLU A 69 -5.33 -9.85 -10.28
CA GLU A 69 -6.00 -10.80 -11.19
C GLU A 69 -6.87 -11.80 -10.44
N LYS A 70 -6.43 -12.24 -9.25
CA LYS A 70 -7.20 -13.15 -8.40
C LYS A 70 -8.43 -12.50 -7.78
N ASP A 71 -8.38 -11.18 -7.59
CA ASP A 71 -9.45 -10.39 -7.00
C ASP A 71 -9.96 -10.94 -5.64
N ASP A 72 -9.07 -11.59 -4.88
CA ASP A 72 -9.40 -12.27 -3.62
C ASP A 72 -8.80 -11.52 -2.42
N PRO A 73 -9.62 -10.84 -1.59
CA PRO A 73 -9.14 -10.13 -0.42
C PRO A 73 -8.41 -11.01 0.61
N ALA A 74 -8.75 -12.31 0.71
CA ALA A 74 -8.12 -13.22 1.66
C ALA A 74 -6.67 -13.54 1.25
N LEU A 75 -6.44 -13.72 -0.05
CA LEU A 75 -5.11 -13.90 -0.62
C LEU A 75 -4.22 -12.68 -0.37
N VAL A 76 -4.77 -11.47 -0.50
CA VAL A 76 -4.04 -10.22 -0.19
C VAL A 76 -3.67 -10.17 1.29
N ALA A 77 -4.58 -10.55 2.19
CA ALA A 77 -4.31 -10.57 3.62
C ALA A 77 -3.16 -11.53 3.98
N GLU A 78 -3.11 -12.70 3.35
CA GLU A 78 -2.01 -13.65 3.51
C GLU A 78 -0.69 -13.09 2.97
N ALA A 79 -0.72 -12.36 1.84
CA ALA A 79 0.48 -11.74 1.30
C ALA A 79 1.04 -10.66 2.25
N ILE A 80 0.17 -9.84 2.85
CA ILE A 80 0.58 -8.81 3.80
C ILE A 80 1.12 -9.42 5.10
N SER A 81 0.52 -10.50 5.62
CA SER A 81 0.97 -11.11 6.87
C SER A 81 2.40 -11.66 6.80
N LYS A 82 2.89 -12.00 5.60
CA LYS A 82 4.26 -12.45 5.36
C LYS A 82 5.30 -11.31 5.38
N LEU A 83 4.87 -10.05 5.40
CA LEU A 83 5.75 -8.86 5.45
C LEU A 83 5.88 -8.27 6.85
N ALA A 84 4.99 -8.67 7.77
CA ALA A 84 4.85 -8.09 9.10
C ALA A 84 5.68 -8.82 10.16
#